data_AF-A0A8J5CLL5-F1
#
_entry.id   AF-A0A8J5CLL5-F1
#
_cell.length_a   1.000
_cell.length_b   1.000
_cell.length_c   1.000
_cell.angle_alpha   90.00
_cell.angle_beta   90.00
_cell.angle_gamma   90.00
#
_symmetry.space_group_name_H-M   'P 1'
#
loop_
_entity.id
_entity.type
_entity.pdbx_description
1 polymer ?
#
loop_
_entity_poly.entity_id
_entity_poly.type
_entity_poly.pdbx_seq_one_letter_code
_entity_poly.pdbx_strand_id
1 'polypeptide(L)'
;MHEFRTLGADDNVRFMASDLQETELMDRIEGAGDLIALEAKYHLACLVGLRNRHRSLVRQRETSKDEPANVKKFKARAFAELLTNIENEIEEGTFCFKLASLRHLYVTRLADFGITSEINKGRFKEQVLNHFPHGQEQSAGKEVILVFEQGMQGMLKQAFKLDFEGDALILAKAARIVRNEIFSSSGFNFDGAFPSDCQQKTVPTQLKSLITMLMKGADLNH
;
A
#
# COMPACT_ATOMS: atom_id res chain seq x y z
N MET A 1 -35.11 11.34 15.79
CA MET A 1 -35.37 12.45 14.86
C MET A 1 -34.77 13.72 15.44
N HIS A 2 -34.16 14.57 14.62
CA HIS A 2 -33.50 15.81 15.03
C HIS A 2 -34.36 17.01 14.66
N GLU A 3 -34.29 18.08 15.45
CA GLU A 3 -35.06 19.31 15.23
C GLU A 3 -34.22 20.36 14.51
N PHE A 4 -34.87 21.17 13.68
CA PHE A 4 -34.24 22.38 13.15
C PHE A 4 -34.14 23.43 14.26
N ARG A 5 -32.90 23.88 14.55
CA ARG A 5 -32.61 24.82 15.64
C ARG A 5 -32.04 26.16 15.18
N THR A 6 -31.77 26.31 13.88
CA THR A 6 -31.09 27.48 13.33
C THR A 6 -31.61 27.79 11.93
N LEU A 7 -31.79 29.07 11.62
CA LEU A 7 -32.22 29.52 10.28
C LEU A 7 -31.23 29.06 9.21
N GLY A 8 -29.93 29.11 9.50
CA GLY A 8 -28.90 28.58 8.60
C GLY A 8 -29.02 27.09 8.28
N ALA A 9 -29.71 26.28 9.11
CA ALA A 9 -29.95 24.87 8.78
C ALA A 9 -31.14 24.72 7.83
N ASP A 10 -32.17 25.57 7.97
CA ASP A 10 -33.30 25.66 7.05
C ASP A 10 -32.83 26.16 5.66
N ASP A 11 -32.12 27.30 5.64
CA ASP A 11 -31.59 27.89 4.41
C ASP A 11 -30.72 26.91 3.62
N ASN A 12 -29.84 26.17 4.30
CA ASN A 12 -28.99 25.17 3.67
C ASN A 12 -29.80 24.02 3.06
N VAL A 13 -30.87 23.56 3.72
CA VAL A 13 -31.71 22.48 3.20
C VAL A 13 -32.51 22.96 1.99
N ARG A 14 -33.11 24.16 2.07
CA ARG A 14 -33.81 24.78 0.93
C ARG A 14 -32.88 25.00 -0.25
N PHE A 15 -31.68 25.52 -0.01
CA PHE A 15 -30.67 25.71 -1.04
C PHE A 15 -30.30 24.39 -1.72
N MET A 16 -29.95 23.35 -0.94
CA MET A 16 -29.57 22.06 -1.50
C MET A 16 -30.74 21.38 -2.25
N ALA A 17 -31.96 21.47 -1.73
CA ALA A 17 -33.14 20.88 -2.34
C ALA A 17 -33.50 21.60 -3.66
N SER A 18 -33.40 22.93 -3.69
CA SER A 18 -33.58 23.73 -4.89
C SER A 18 -32.51 23.41 -5.94
N ASP A 19 -31.24 23.34 -5.53
CA ASP A 19 -30.13 23.09 -6.46
C ASP A 19 -30.16 21.68 -7.05
N LEU A 20 -30.62 20.70 -6.26
CA LEU A 20 -30.87 19.31 -6.70
C LEU A 20 -32.19 19.12 -7.44
N GLN A 21 -33.06 20.14 -7.48
CA GLN A 21 -34.42 20.07 -8.04
C GLN A 21 -35.28 18.96 -7.39
N GLU A 22 -35.17 18.76 -6.07
CA GLU A 22 -35.98 17.78 -5.33
C GLU A 22 -37.39 18.28 -5.08
N THR A 23 -38.26 18.16 -6.09
CA THR A 23 -39.65 18.64 -6.08
C THR A 23 -40.44 18.17 -4.86
N GLU A 24 -40.37 16.87 -4.50
CA GLU A 24 -41.10 16.35 -3.34
C GLU A 24 -40.67 16.95 -1.99
N LEU A 25 -39.40 17.32 -1.87
CA LEU A 25 -38.88 17.95 -0.66
C LEU A 25 -39.21 19.45 -0.66
N MET A 26 -39.11 20.10 -1.82
CA MET A 26 -39.47 21.50 -2.02
C MET A 26 -40.96 21.75 -1.74
N ASP A 27 -41.85 20.90 -2.26
CA ASP A 27 -43.31 21.00 -2.05
C ASP A 27 -43.68 20.94 -0.55
N ARG A 28 -42.90 20.19 0.24
CA ARG A 28 -43.12 20.05 1.69
C ARG A 28 -42.63 21.24 2.50
N ILE A 29 -41.73 22.06 1.96
CA ILE A 29 -41.07 23.15 2.71
C ILE A 29 -41.44 24.55 2.17
N GLU A 30 -41.88 24.68 0.91
CA GLU A 30 -42.26 25.97 0.31
C GLU A 30 -43.56 26.55 0.86
N GLY A 31 -44.53 25.72 1.25
CA GLY A 31 -45.86 26.17 1.67
C GLY A 31 -46.06 26.48 3.16
N ALA A 32 -45.06 26.22 4.02
CA ALA A 32 -45.32 26.05 5.45
C ALA A 32 -44.61 27.08 6.38
N GLY A 33 -43.85 28.04 5.85
CA GLY A 33 -43.01 28.93 6.68
C GLY A 33 -41.65 28.30 7.00
N ASP A 34 -40.84 28.94 7.85
CA ASP A 34 -39.51 28.42 8.17
C ASP A 34 -39.58 27.10 8.95
N LEU A 35 -38.60 26.22 8.75
CA LEU A 35 -38.62 24.87 9.33
C LEU A 35 -38.53 24.85 10.87
N ILE A 36 -38.19 25.98 11.49
CA ILE A 36 -38.09 26.13 12.94
C ILE A 36 -39.48 26.45 13.51
N ALA A 37 -40.19 27.39 12.89
CA ALA A 37 -41.55 27.78 13.24
C ALA A 37 -42.54 26.61 13.13
N LEU A 38 -42.24 25.65 12.26
CA LEU A 38 -42.99 24.41 12.08
C LEU A 38 -42.60 23.29 13.04
N GLU A 39 -41.61 23.52 13.92
CA GLU A 39 -40.99 22.48 14.76
C GLU A 39 -40.58 21.24 13.95
N ALA A 40 -40.14 21.47 12.70
CA ALA A 40 -39.89 20.39 11.76
C ALA A 40 -38.77 19.47 12.28
N LYS A 41 -38.89 18.20 11.95
CA LYS A 41 -37.94 17.17 12.35
C LYS A 41 -37.39 16.42 11.14
N TYR A 42 -36.11 16.06 11.21
CA TYR A 42 -35.43 15.33 10.15
C TYR A 42 -34.71 14.08 10.68
N HIS A 43 -34.53 13.11 9.79
CA HIS A 43 -33.61 12.00 10.02
C HIS A 43 -32.19 12.44 9.67
N LEU A 44 -31.22 12.14 10.53
CA LEU A 44 -29.82 12.45 10.25
C LEU A 44 -29.34 11.78 8.95
N ALA A 45 -29.77 10.54 8.70
CA ALA A 45 -29.46 9.81 7.48
C ALA A 45 -29.97 10.53 6.22
N CYS A 46 -31.20 11.07 6.25
CA CYS A 46 -31.75 11.82 5.12
C CYS A 46 -30.96 13.11 4.86
N LEU A 47 -30.59 13.86 5.90
CA LEU A 47 -29.78 15.07 5.76
C LEU A 47 -28.38 14.78 5.21
N VAL A 48 -27.75 13.69 5.69
CA VAL A 48 -26.46 13.23 5.15
C VAL A 48 -26.60 12.81 3.69
N GLY A 49 -27.68 12.11 3.33
CA GLY A 49 -27.98 11.73 1.95
C GLY A 49 -28.15 12.94 1.02
N LEU A 50 -28.93 13.94 1.44
CA LEU A 50 -29.11 15.21 0.71
C LEU A 50 -27.77 15.92 0.50
N ARG A 51 -26.95 16.05 1.55
CA ARG A 51 -25.61 16.67 1.46
C ARG A 51 -24.68 15.92 0.52
N ASN A 52 -24.71 14.58 0.53
CA ASN A 52 -23.88 13.76 -0.35
C ASN A 52 -24.27 13.94 -1.82
N ARG A 53 -25.58 13.94 -2.10
CA ARG A 53 -26.10 14.17 -3.46
C ARG A 53 -25.74 15.56 -3.96
N HIS A 54 -25.94 16.59 -3.13
CA HIS A 54 -25.56 17.97 -3.47
C HIS A 54 -24.06 18.11 -3.74
N ARG A 55 -23.21 17.53 -2.88
CA ARG A 55 -21.75 17.50 -3.12
C ARG A 55 -21.38 16.79 -4.42
N SER A 56 -22.10 15.73 -4.78
CA SER A 56 -21.89 15.04 -6.07
C SER A 56 -22.26 15.95 -7.25
N LEU A 57 -23.39 16.66 -7.17
CA LEU A 57 -23.83 17.59 -8.21
C LEU A 57 -22.84 18.76 -8.38
N VAL A 58 -22.38 19.36 -7.29
CA VAL A 58 -21.38 20.43 -7.32
C VAL A 58 -20.09 19.95 -7.99
N ARG A 59 -19.59 18.76 -7.63
CA ARG A 59 -18.42 18.14 -8.27
C ARG A 59 -18.66 17.90 -9.76
N GLN A 60 -19.84 17.40 -10.14
CA GLN A 60 -20.19 17.19 -11.54
C GLN A 60 -20.17 18.50 -12.31
N ARG A 61 -20.78 19.57 -11.78
CA ARG A 61 -20.78 20.91 -12.39
C ARG A 61 -19.38 21.52 -12.48
N GLU A 62 -18.53 21.31 -11.47
CA GLU A 62 -17.12 21.70 -11.50
C GLU A 62 -16.33 20.93 -12.57
N THR A 63 -16.57 19.63 -12.71
CA THR A 63 -15.98 18.83 -13.81
C THR A 63 -16.60 19.15 -15.18
N SER A 64 -17.77 19.79 -15.22
CA SER A 64 -18.47 20.25 -16.44
C SER A 64 -18.00 21.63 -16.90
N LYS A 65 -17.21 22.36 -16.09
CA LYS A 65 -16.42 23.47 -16.62
C LYS A 65 -15.38 22.85 -17.53
N ASP A 66 -15.71 22.83 -18.81
CA ASP A 66 -14.97 22.09 -19.80
C ASP A 66 -13.50 22.49 -19.74
N GLU A 67 -12.67 21.54 -19.30
CA GLU A 67 -11.25 21.78 -19.25
C GLU A 67 -10.79 22.16 -20.67
N PRO A 68 -10.03 23.26 -20.85
CA PRO A 68 -9.69 23.75 -22.18
C PRO A 68 -9.17 22.62 -23.07
N ALA A 69 -9.62 22.54 -24.32
CA ALA A 69 -9.33 21.41 -25.20
C ALA A 69 -7.82 21.12 -25.35
N ASN A 70 -6.99 22.18 -25.30
CA ASN A 70 -5.54 22.07 -25.25
C ASN A 70 -5.04 21.34 -23.98
N VAL A 71 -5.58 21.64 -22.80
CA VAL A 71 -5.23 20.97 -21.54
C VAL A 71 -5.56 19.48 -21.61
N LYS A 72 -6.76 19.12 -22.10
CA LYS A 72 -7.14 17.71 -22.31
C LYS A 72 -6.16 16.99 -23.25
N LYS A 73 -5.77 17.64 -24.35
CA LYS A 73 -4.80 17.11 -25.33
C LYS A 73 -3.43 16.89 -24.71
N PHE A 74 -2.91 17.85 -23.94
CA PHE A 74 -1.62 17.72 -23.26
C PHE A 74 -1.63 16.65 -22.16
N LYS A 75 -2.73 16.52 -21.41
CA LYS A 75 -2.90 15.42 -20.44
C LYS A 75 -2.87 14.05 -21.10
N ALA A 76 -3.62 13.89 -22.20
CA ALA A 76 -3.61 12.64 -22.96
C ALA A 76 -2.22 12.32 -23.50
N ARG A 77 -1.50 13.32 -24.02
CA ARG A 77 -0.11 13.17 -24.49
C ARG A 77 0.84 12.76 -23.36
N ALA A 78 0.83 13.48 -22.23
CA ALA A 78 1.68 13.16 -21.08
C ALA A 78 1.43 11.75 -20.57
N PHE A 79 0.17 11.30 -20.57
CA PHE A 79 -0.18 9.96 -20.13
C PHE A 79 0.32 8.90 -21.12
N ALA A 80 0.18 9.12 -22.43
CA ALA A 80 0.74 8.22 -23.43
C ALA A 80 2.26 8.11 -23.32
N GLU A 81 2.97 9.24 -23.12
CA GLU A 81 4.42 9.25 -22.92
C GLU A 81 4.84 8.46 -21.67
N LEU A 82 4.08 8.55 -20.57
CA LEU A 82 4.29 7.72 -19.38
C LEU A 82 4.14 6.23 -19.68
N LEU A 83 3.07 5.83 -20.37
CA LEU A 83 2.81 4.43 -20.69
C LEU A 83 3.94 3.85 -21.56
N THR A 84 4.37 4.59 -22.58
CA THR A 84 5.52 4.19 -23.42
C THR A 84 6.82 4.09 -22.62
N ASN A 85 7.05 4.98 -21.65
CA ASN A 85 8.21 4.86 -20.77
C ASN A 85 8.15 3.59 -19.91
N ILE A 86 6.98 3.24 -19.35
CA ILE A 86 6.80 1.99 -18.61
C ILE A 86 7.05 0.78 -19.52
N GLU A 87 6.52 0.79 -20.76
CA GLU A 87 6.74 -0.28 -21.74
C GLU A 87 8.23 -0.47 -22.03
N ASN A 88 8.96 0.61 -22.29
CA ASN A 88 10.41 0.56 -22.53
C ASN A 88 11.17 0.02 -21.31
N GLU A 89 10.81 0.45 -20.09
CA GLU A 89 11.46 -0.05 -18.87
C GLU A 89 11.19 -1.54 -18.65
N ILE A 90 10.00 -2.03 -19.02
CA ILE A 90 9.66 -3.46 -19.01
C ILE A 90 10.53 -4.23 -20.01
N GLU A 91 10.73 -3.70 -21.21
CA GLU A 91 11.62 -4.29 -22.23
C GLU A 91 13.08 -4.34 -21.76
N GLU A 92 13.53 -3.34 -21.01
CA GLU A 92 14.86 -3.27 -20.40
C GLU A 92 15.01 -4.17 -19.15
N GLY A 93 13.92 -4.80 -18.68
CA GLY A 93 13.93 -5.78 -17.59
C GLY A 93 13.48 -5.24 -16.23
N THR A 94 12.91 -4.04 -16.17
CA THR A 94 12.32 -3.46 -14.96
C THR A 94 10.83 -3.78 -14.90
N PHE A 95 10.42 -4.57 -13.90
CA PHE A 95 9.06 -5.11 -13.80
C PHE A 95 8.31 -4.67 -12.53
N CYS A 96 8.88 -3.75 -11.75
CA CYS A 96 8.32 -3.29 -10.48
C CYS A 96 8.40 -1.77 -10.40
N PHE A 97 7.26 -1.11 -10.24
CA PHE A 97 7.17 0.35 -10.30
C PHE A 97 6.42 0.90 -9.10
N LYS A 98 7.00 1.89 -8.42
CA LYS A 98 6.28 2.61 -7.37
C LYS A 98 5.22 3.51 -7.99
N LEU A 99 3.96 3.36 -7.58
CA LEU A 99 2.86 4.21 -8.07
C LEU A 99 3.11 5.70 -7.79
N ALA A 100 3.77 6.00 -6.66
CA ALA A 100 4.16 7.37 -6.32
C ALA A 100 5.15 7.98 -7.33
N SER A 101 6.12 7.19 -7.80
CA SER A 101 7.10 7.63 -8.79
C SER A 101 6.46 7.84 -10.15
N LEU A 102 5.60 6.91 -10.60
CA LEU A 102 4.85 7.07 -11.86
C LEU A 102 3.96 8.32 -11.84
N ARG A 103 3.28 8.57 -10.72
CA ARG A 103 2.48 9.78 -10.54
C ARG A 103 3.36 11.03 -10.57
N HIS A 104 4.55 10.98 -9.96
CA HIS A 104 5.49 12.09 -9.99
C HIS A 104 5.97 12.39 -11.41
N LEU A 105 6.38 11.38 -12.18
CA LEU A 105 6.76 11.52 -13.59
C LEU A 105 5.64 12.16 -14.41
N TYR A 106 4.40 11.69 -14.24
CA TYR A 106 3.25 12.27 -14.91
C TYR A 106 3.01 13.73 -14.54
N VAL A 107 3.04 14.06 -13.25
CA VAL A 107 2.83 15.45 -12.76
C VAL A 107 3.95 16.37 -13.24
N THR A 108 5.20 15.92 -13.20
CA THR A 108 6.34 16.66 -13.73
C THR A 108 6.15 16.93 -15.23
N ARG A 109 5.68 15.92 -15.98
CA ARG A 109 5.42 16.10 -17.41
C ARG A 109 4.27 17.05 -17.71
N LEU A 110 3.24 17.08 -16.87
CA LEU A 110 2.19 18.10 -16.96
C LEU A 110 2.71 19.51 -16.66
N ALA A 111 3.64 19.64 -15.71
CA ALA A 111 4.26 20.91 -15.38
C ALA A 111 5.09 21.48 -16.55
N ASP A 112 5.75 20.63 -17.35
CA ASP A 112 6.42 21.04 -18.60
C ASP A 112 5.45 21.69 -19.60
N PHE A 113 4.18 21.26 -19.60
CA PHE A 113 3.11 21.86 -20.41
C PHE A 113 2.44 23.07 -19.75
N GLY A 114 2.94 23.53 -18.59
CA GLY A 114 2.36 24.62 -17.81
C GLY A 114 1.05 24.23 -17.10
N ILE A 115 0.78 22.93 -16.90
CA ILE A 115 -0.47 22.44 -16.31
C ILE A 115 -0.21 21.99 -14.87
N THR A 116 -0.81 22.70 -13.92
CA THR A 116 -0.84 22.29 -12.50
C THR A 116 -2.19 21.63 -12.20
N SER A 117 -2.21 20.31 -11.99
CA SER A 117 -3.42 19.56 -11.67
C SER A 117 -3.17 18.63 -10.50
N GLU A 118 -4.07 18.63 -9.51
CA GLU A 118 -4.09 17.56 -8.52
C GLU A 118 -4.59 16.27 -9.16
N ILE A 119 -3.80 15.20 -9.02
CA ILE A 119 -4.12 13.89 -9.62
C ILE A 119 -4.73 12.99 -8.55
N ASN A 120 -5.94 12.51 -8.81
CA ASN A 120 -6.57 11.49 -7.98
C ASN A 120 -5.78 10.17 -8.09
N LYS A 121 -5.25 9.71 -6.95
CA LYS A 121 -4.38 8.52 -6.90
C LYS A 121 -5.09 7.25 -7.37
N GLY A 122 -6.36 7.06 -6.99
CA GLY A 122 -7.13 5.86 -7.34
C GLY A 122 -7.43 5.81 -8.84
N ARG A 123 -7.94 6.91 -9.39
CA ARG A 123 -8.25 7.00 -10.83
C ARG A 123 -7.00 6.85 -11.71
N PHE A 124 -5.89 7.48 -11.32
CA PHE A 124 -4.63 7.35 -12.05
C PHE A 124 -4.14 5.90 -12.09
N LYS A 125 -4.20 5.21 -10.94
CA LYS A 125 -3.84 3.80 -10.83
C LYS A 125 -4.69 2.92 -11.75
N GLU A 126 -6.01 3.09 -11.72
CA GLU A 126 -6.93 2.35 -12.59
C GLU A 126 -6.60 2.59 -14.07
N GLN A 127 -6.33 3.84 -14.47
CA GLN A 127 -5.95 4.15 -15.85
C GLN A 127 -4.68 3.45 -16.29
N VAL A 128 -3.65 3.40 -15.44
CA VAL A 128 -2.40 2.69 -15.74
C VAL A 128 -2.65 1.18 -15.83
N LEU A 129 -3.32 0.59 -14.84
CA LEU A 129 -3.60 -0.85 -14.83
C LEU A 129 -4.50 -1.30 -15.99
N ASN A 130 -5.44 -0.47 -16.43
CA ASN A 130 -6.28 -0.78 -17.59
C ASN A 130 -5.48 -0.90 -18.90
N HIS A 131 -4.35 -0.19 -19.01
CA HIS A 131 -3.44 -0.33 -20.16
C HIS A 131 -2.57 -1.59 -20.07
N PHE A 132 -2.30 -2.04 -18.84
CA PHE A 132 -1.43 -3.19 -18.56
C PHE A 132 -2.21 -4.36 -17.94
N PRO A 133 -2.87 -5.21 -18.75
CA PRO A 133 -3.73 -6.28 -18.25
C PRO A 133 -3.00 -7.34 -17.42
N HIS A 134 -1.67 -7.46 -17.57
CA HIS A 134 -0.80 -8.36 -16.80
C HIS A 134 -0.11 -7.67 -15.61
N GLY A 135 -0.41 -6.40 -15.38
CA GLY A 135 0.05 -5.66 -14.21
C GLY A 135 -0.91 -5.86 -13.03
N GLN A 136 -0.36 -6.01 -11.85
CA GLN A 136 -1.13 -6.10 -10.60
C GLN A 136 -0.61 -5.11 -9.57
N GLU A 137 -1.47 -4.69 -8.66
CA GLU A 137 -1.04 -3.91 -7.50
C GLU A 137 -0.57 -4.81 -6.38
N GLN A 138 0.47 -4.37 -5.68
CA GLN A 138 0.95 -4.96 -4.44
C GLN A 138 1.10 -3.85 -3.40
N SER A 139 0.61 -4.11 -2.20
CA SER A 139 0.71 -3.18 -1.08
C SER A 139 1.92 -3.54 -0.23
N ALA A 140 2.91 -2.65 -0.21
CA ALA A 140 4.09 -2.74 0.65
C ALA A 140 3.97 -1.70 1.78
N GLY A 141 3.17 -2.04 2.80
CA GLY A 141 2.86 -1.12 3.90
C GLY A 141 2.08 0.11 3.41
N LYS A 142 2.71 1.29 3.44
CA LYS A 142 2.10 2.55 2.95
C LYS A 142 2.33 2.79 1.45
N GLU A 143 3.20 2.02 0.80
CA GLU A 143 3.51 2.17 -0.62
C GLU A 143 2.68 1.20 -1.46
N VAL A 144 2.24 1.69 -2.63
CA VAL A 144 1.60 0.87 -3.66
C VAL A 144 2.61 0.69 -4.79
N ILE A 145 2.88 -0.58 -5.11
CA ILE A 145 3.79 -1.00 -6.17
C ILE A 145 2.98 -1.69 -7.25
N LEU A 146 3.25 -1.37 -8.51
CA LEU A 146 2.76 -2.11 -9.65
C LEU A 146 3.80 -3.17 -10.00
N VAL A 147 3.38 -4.43 -10.02
CA VAL A 147 4.25 -5.57 -10.32
C VAL A 147 3.69 -6.27 -11.55
N PHE A 148 4.56 -6.52 -12.51
CA PHE A 148 4.23 -7.22 -13.74
C PHE A 148 4.54 -8.72 -13.61
N GLU A 149 3.78 -9.55 -14.32
CA GLU A 149 3.87 -11.01 -14.25
C GLU A 149 5.30 -11.54 -14.45
N GLN A 150 6.04 -10.99 -15.41
CA GLN A 150 7.43 -11.36 -15.69
C GLN A 150 8.34 -11.10 -14.48
N GLY A 151 8.14 -9.96 -13.80
CA GLY A 151 8.85 -9.61 -12.57
C GLY A 151 8.53 -10.57 -11.44
N MET A 152 7.26 -10.93 -11.26
CA MET A 152 6.85 -11.92 -10.28
C MET A 152 7.52 -13.27 -10.52
N GLN A 153 7.50 -13.75 -11.77
CA GLN A 153 8.14 -15.03 -12.10
C GLN A 153 9.63 -15.01 -11.80
N GLY A 154 10.32 -13.89 -12.09
CA GLY A 154 11.73 -13.70 -11.75
C GLY A 154 11.99 -13.72 -10.25
N MET A 155 11.20 -12.97 -9.48
CA MET A 155 11.28 -12.93 -8.01
C MET A 155 11.01 -14.31 -7.39
N LEU A 156 9.98 -15.02 -7.85
CA LEU A 156 9.65 -16.36 -7.35
C LEU A 156 10.77 -17.36 -7.69
N LYS A 157 11.31 -17.33 -8.91
CA LYS A 157 12.46 -18.16 -9.29
C LYS A 157 13.68 -17.91 -8.41
N GLN A 158 13.93 -16.65 -8.04
CA GLN A 158 15.01 -16.32 -7.10
C GLN A 158 14.71 -16.78 -5.67
N ALA A 159 13.49 -16.58 -5.19
CA ALA A 159 13.08 -16.99 -3.84
C ALA A 159 13.10 -18.51 -3.65
N PHE A 160 12.77 -19.28 -4.70
CA PHE A 160 12.83 -20.74 -4.70
C PHE A 160 14.18 -21.30 -5.16
N LYS A 161 15.16 -20.45 -5.48
CA LYS A 161 16.49 -20.92 -5.79
C LYS A 161 17.12 -21.46 -4.51
N LEU A 162 17.22 -22.79 -4.42
CA LEU A 162 18.00 -23.46 -3.40
C LEU A 162 19.47 -23.05 -3.60
N ASP A 163 19.98 -22.21 -2.70
CA ASP A 163 21.37 -21.76 -2.72
C ASP A 163 22.25 -22.80 -2.04
N PHE A 164 22.41 -23.96 -2.67
CA PHE A 164 23.24 -25.04 -2.15
C PHE A 164 24.68 -24.60 -1.89
N GLU A 165 25.20 -23.65 -2.67
CA GLU A 165 26.53 -23.08 -2.48
C GLU A 165 26.58 -22.18 -1.25
N GLY A 166 25.59 -21.31 -1.06
CA GLY A 166 25.41 -20.51 0.14
C GLY A 166 25.25 -21.37 1.40
N ASP A 167 24.39 -22.39 1.36
CA ASP A 167 24.19 -23.33 2.46
C ASP A 167 25.46 -24.10 2.79
N ALA A 168 26.17 -24.60 1.78
CA ALA A 168 27.46 -25.28 1.97
C ALA A 168 28.51 -24.34 2.59
N LEU A 169 28.55 -23.07 2.17
CA LEU A 169 29.44 -22.06 2.72
C LEU A 169 29.09 -21.72 4.18
N ILE A 170 27.81 -21.64 4.53
CA ILE A 170 27.33 -21.45 5.90
C ILE A 170 27.76 -22.64 6.76
N LEU A 171 27.55 -23.87 6.29
CA LEU A 171 27.93 -25.08 7.01
C LEU A 171 29.45 -25.16 7.24
N ALA A 172 30.25 -24.84 6.22
CA ALA A 172 31.71 -24.80 6.33
C ALA A 172 32.18 -23.74 7.35
N LYS A 173 31.55 -22.55 7.36
CA LYS A 173 31.84 -21.51 8.35
C LYS A 173 31.47 -21.96 9.77
N ALA A 174 30.29 -22.54 9.96
CA ALA A 174 29.86 -23.06 11.25
C ALA A 174 30.81 -24.15 11.76
N ALA A 175 31.18 -25.11 10.90
CA ALA A 175 32.12 -26.17 11.24
C ALA A 175 33.50 -25.60 11.64
N ARG A 176 34.00 -24.58 10.94
CA ARG A 176 35.26 -23.92 11.27
C ARG A 176 35.20 -23.21 12.63
N ILE A 177 34.11 -22.51 12.94
CA ILE A 177 33.92 -21.82 14.23
C ILE A 177 33.98 -22.85 15.37
N VAL A 178 33.14 -23.90 15.28
CA VAL A 178 33.08 -24.94 16.31
C VAL A 178 34.41 -25.67 16.45
N ARG A 179 35.08 -25.97 15.32
CA ARG A 179 36.42 -26.59 15.32
C ARG A 179 37.43 -25.73 16.07
N ASN A 180 37.49 -24.44 15.77
CA ASN A 180 38.45 -23.54 16.42
C ASN A 180 38.22 -23.45 17.92
N GLU A 181 36.98 -23.41 18.37
CA GLU A 181 36.63 -23.37 19.79
C GLU A 181 36.97 -24.69 20.50
N ILE A 182 36.69 -25.83 19.88
CA ILE A 182 37.09 -27.16 20.40
C ILE A 182 38.60 -27.18 20.68
N PHE A 183 39.41 -26.75 19.72
CA PHE A 183 40.88 -26.79 19.85
C PHE A 183 41.46 -25.65 20.70
N SER A 184 40.72 -24.56 20.90
CA SER A 184 41.16 -23.44 21.77
C SER A 184 40.72 -23.64 23.23
N SER A 185 39.76 -24.52 23.49
CA SER A 185 39.33 -24.83 24.85
C SER A 185 40.40 -25.65 25.58
N SER A 186 40.75 -25.23 26.80
CA SER A 186 41.54 -26.03 27.73
C SER A 186 40.67 -27.19 28.20
N GLY A 187 40.56 -28.23 27.38
CA GLY A 187 39.71 -29.40 27.63
C GLY A 187 40.14 -30.19 28.87
N PHE A 188 39.58 -31.40 29.00
CA PHE A 188 39.94 -32.33 30.06
C PHE A 188 41.45 -32.69 29.99
N ASN A 189 42.21 -32.34 31.03
CA ASN A 189 43.60 -32.75 31.21
C ASN A 189 43.63 -34.06 31.99
N PHE A 190 44.18 -35.12 31.39
CA PHE A 190 44.34 -36.40 32.08
C PHE A 190 45.51 -36.34 33.06
N ASP A 191 45.21 -36.54 34.34
CA ASP A 191 46.15 -36.48 35.46
C ASP A 191 46.52 -37.88 36.01
N GLY A 192 46.15 -38.94 35.30
CA GLY A 192 46.42 -40.33 35.68
C GLY A 192 45.20 -41.10 36.18
N ALA A 193 44.04 -40.46 36.32
CA ALA A 193 42.79 -41.13 36.68
C ALA A 193 41.61 -40.63 35.83
N PHE A 194 40.55 -41.45 35.76
CA PHE A 194 39.27 -41.08 35.14
C PHE A 194 38.23 -40.84 36.24
N PRO A 195 37.98 -39.58 36.65
CA PRO A 195 36.88 -39.28 37.55
C PRO A 195 35.54 -39.70 36.92
N SER A 196 34.54 -39.99 37.76
CA SER A 196 33.23 -40.49 37.32
C SER A 196 32.50 -39.57 36.33
N ASP A 197 32.85 -38.29 36.28
CA ASP A 197 32.29 -37.28 35.36
C ASP A 197 33.23 -36.89 34.21
N CYS A 198 34.36 -37.59 34.03
CA CYS A 198 35.37 -37.24 33.04
C CYS A 198 34.78 -37.16 31.63
N GLN A 199 33.91 -38.11 31.26
CA GLN A 199 33.26 -38.14 29.95
C GLN A 199 32.38 -36.91 29.70
N GLN A 200 31.69 -36.41 30.72
CA GLN A 200 30.83 -35.23 30.62
C GLN A 200 31.65 -33.95 30.46
N LYS A 201 32.83 -33.91 31.10
CA LYS A 201 33.79 -32.79 31.02
C LYS A 201 34.64 -32.79 29.75
N THR A 202 34.78 -33.93 29.07
CA THR A 202 35.59 -34.04 27.84
C THR A 202 34.92 -33.40 26.62
N VAL A 203 33.60 -33.31 26.57
CA VAL A 203 32.89 -32.76 25.40
C VAL A 203 32.77 -31.24 25.49
N PRO A 204 33.33 -30.47 24.54
CA PRO A 204 33.27 -29.01 24.56
C PRO A 204 31.84 -28.47 24.52
N THR A 205 31.57 -27.43 25.31
CA THR A 205 30.23 -26.83 25.48
C THR A 205 29.63 -26.36 24.15
N GLN A 206 30.44 -25.85 23.25
CA GLN A 206 30.05 -25.32 21.96
C GLN A 206 29.60 -26.42 21.00
N LEU A 207 30.23 -27.59 21.07
CA LEU A 207 29.76 -28.76 20.35
C LEU A 207 28.41 -29.24 20.91
N LYS A 208 28.24 -29.27 22.24
CA LYS A 208 26.94 -29.60 22.87
C LYS A 208 25.85 -28.61 22.45
N SER A 209 26.17 -27.31 22.42
CA SER A 209 25.26 -26.25 22.00
C SER A 209 24.84 -26.42 20.54
N LEU A 210 25.78 -26.67 19.62
CA LEU A 210 25.47 -26.93 18.21
C LEU A 210 24.57 -28.15 18.05
N ILE A 211 24.89 -29.28 18.70
CA ILE A 211 24.06 -30.50 18.63
C ILE A 211 22.67 -30.25 19.22
N THR A 212 22.57 -29.50 20.32
CA THR A 212 21.28 -29.15 20.91
C THR A 212 20.45 -28.30 19.95
N MET A 213 21.07 -27.32 19.29
CA MET A 213 20.43 -26.50 18.27
C MET A 213 20.00 -27.32 17.05
N LEU A 214 20.77 -28.33 16.64
CA LEU A 214 20.38 -29.24 15.56
C LEU A 214 19.20 -30.14 15.95
N MET A 215 19.12 -30.59 17.20
CA MET A 215 18.04 -31.48 17.64
C MET A 215 16.75 -30.72 18.00
N LYS A 216 16.87 -29.52 18.57
CA LYS A 216 15.74 -28.77 19.15
C LYS A 216 15.41 -27.48 18.39
N GLY A 217 16.24 -27.07 17.45
CA GLY A 217 16.18 -25.73 16.85
C GLY A 217 16.77 -24.66 17.77
N ALA A 218 16.60 -23.39 17.36
CA ALA A 218 16.97 -22.25 18.18
C ALA A 218 15.94 -22.04 19.29
N ASP A 219 16.15 -22.71 20.43
CA ASP A 219 15.29 -22.60 21.60
C ASP A 219 15.96 -21.70 22.65
N LEU A 220 15.34 -20.53 22.91
CA LEU A 220 15.79 -19.57 23.92
C LEU A 220 15.09 -19.78 25.27
N ASN A 221 14.13 -20.70 25.34
CA ASN A 221 13.38 -20.97 26.55
C ASN A 221 14.00 -22.18 27.26
N HIS A 222 14.76 -21.90 28.31
CA HIS A 222 15.14 -22.88 29.33
C HIS A 222 13.98 -23.11 30.32
#